data_AF-A0A952A5Z2-F1
#
_entry.id   AF-A0A952A5Z2-F1
#
_cell.length_a   1.000
_cell.length_b   1.000
_cell.length_c   1.000
_cell.angle_alpha   90.00
_cell.angle_beta   90.00
_cell.angle_gamma   90.00
#
_symmetry.space_group_name_H-M   'P 1'
#
loop_
_entity.id
_entity.type
_entity.pdbx_description
1 polymer ?
#
loop_
_entity_poly.entity_id
_entity_poly.type
_entity_poly.pdbx_seq_one_letter_code
_entity_poly.pdbx_strand_id
1 'polypeptide(L)' 'MPTVAPLDLDGHCLAAAWISGIPFFALADGGVHRLDHGHKTVEAHDGLLCAVPAQDGKALLTGGE' A
#
# COMPACT_ATOMS: atom_id res chain seq x y z
N MET A 1 7.02 12.83 13.45
CA MET A 1 6.64 11.47 13.02
C MET A 1 5.15 11.54 12.69
N PRO A 2 4.73 11.36 11.43
CA PRO A 2 3.30 11.39 11.10
C PRO A 2 2.58 10.25 11.82
N THR A 3 1.50 10.59 12.52
CA THR A 3 0.60 9.61 13.13
C THR A 3 -0.53 9.36 12.17
N VAL A 4 -0.72 8.09 11.80
CA VAL A 4 -1.82 7.64 10.95
C VAL A 4 -2.95 7.18 11.86
N ALA A 5 -4.15 7.73 11.66
CA ALA A 5 -5.35 7.19 12.30
C ALA A 5 -5.53 5.72 11.87
N PRO A 6 -6.05 4.83 12.74
CA PRO A 6 -6.33 3.45 12.38
C PRO A 6 -7.13 3.39 11.07
N LEU A 7 -6.63 2.64 10.10
CA LEU A 7 -7.32 2.35 8.86
C LEU A 7 -7.79 0.89 8.94
N ASP A 8 -9.09 0.69 8.95
CA ASP A 8 -9.66 -0.65 8.86
C ASP A 8 -9.51 -1.15 7.42
N LEU A 9 -8.97 -2.36 7.27
CA LEU A 9 -8.73 -3.01 5.98
C LEU A 9 -9.42 -4.37 6.02
N ASP A 10 -10.24 -4.66 5.01
CA ASP A 10 -11.09 -5.87 4.97
C ASP A 10 -10.33 -7.13 4.48
N GLY A 11 -9.00 -7.11 4.49
CA GLY A 11 -8.17 -8.17 3.91
C GLY A 11 -6.77 -8.31 4.49
N HIS A 12 -6.01 -9.28 3.99
CA HIS A 12 -4.64 -9.53 4.44
C HIS A 12 -3.67 -8.49 3.86
N CYS A 13 -3.04 -7.70 4.72
CA CYS A 13 -2.04 -6.72 4.34
C CYS A 13 -0.65 -7.38 4.18
N LEU A 14 -0.17 -7.44 2.94
CA LEU A 14 1.14 -8.00 2.58
C LEU A 14 2.29 -7.04 2.88
N ALA A 15 2.06 -5.74 2.70
CA ALA A 15 3.07 -4.72 2.94
C ALA A 15 2.45 -3.42 3.47
N ALA A 16 3.04 -2.89 4.53
CA ALA A 16 2.79 -1.53 5.01
C ALA A 16 4.09 -0.73 4.90
N ALA A 17 4.08 0.37 4.14
CA ALA A 17 5.29 1.13 3.87
C ALA A 17 5.03 2.63 3.66
N TRP A 18 6.07 3.43 3.85
CA TRP A 18 6.07 4.86 3.54
C TRP A 18 6.69 5.09 2.17
N ILE A 19 5.92 5.68 1.25
CA ILE A 19 6.37 6.08 -0.08
C ILE A 19 6.25 7.60 -0.18
N SER A 20 7.37 8.30 -0.39
CA SER A 20 7.41 9.78 -0.42
C SER A 20 6.70 10.44 0.78
N GLY A 21 6.79 9.83 1.97
CA GLY A 21 6.14 10.35 3.19
C GLY A 21 4.63 10.11 3.28
N ILE A 22 4.05 9.31 2.37
CA ILE A 22 2.66 8.87 2.39
C ILE A 22 2.63 7.39 2.82
N PRO A 23 1.74 6.97 3.72
CA PRO A 23 1.61 5.57 4.09
C PRO A 23 0.79 4.82 3.04
N PHE A 24 1.30 3.65 2.64
CA PHE A 24 0.69 2.71 1.71
C PHE A 24 0.50 1.36 2.40
N PHE A 25 -0.61 0.70 2.08
CA PHE A 25 -0.98 -0.63 2.55
C PHE A 25 -1.39 -1.46 1.33
N ALA A 26 -0.64 -2.52 1.04
CA ALA A 26 -0.89 -3.38 -0.11
C ALA A 26 -1.56 -4.67 0.37
N LEU A 27 -2.75 -4.97 -0.15
CA LEU A 27 -3.58 -6.10 0.23
C LEU A 27 -3.41 -7.26 -0.76
N ALA A 28 -3.61 -8.48 -0.26
CA ALA A 28 -3.47 -9.71 -1.04
C ALA A 28 -4.50 -9.84 -2.19
N ASP A 29 -5.60 -9.10 -2.15
CA ASP A 29 -6.61 -9.07 -3.19
C ASP A 29 -6.19 -8.27 -4.44
N GLY A 30 -5.07 -7.55 -4.40
CA GLY A 30 -4.63 -6.68 -5.49
C GLY A 30 -4.71 -5.18 -5.18
N GLY A 31 -5.46 -4.82 -4.14
CA GLY A 31 -5.71 -3.44 -3.76
C GLY A 31 -4.53 -2.79 -3.04
N VAL A 32 -4.21 -1.54 -3.40
CA VAL A 32 -3.23 -0.71 -2.70
C VAL A 32 -3.91 0.54 -2.15
N HIS A 33 -3.97 0.62 -0.83
CA HIS A 33 -4.57 1.71 -0.06
C HIS A 33 -3.49 2.72 0.31
N ARG A 34 -3.76 4.02 0.19
CA ARG A 34 -2.84 5.09 0.60
C ARG A 34 -3.58 6.22 1.32
N LEU A 35 -2.92 6.84 2.28
CA LEU A 35 -3.47 7.99 3.02
C LEU A 35 -2.80 9.30 2.60
N ASP A 36 -3.35 9.92 1.58
CA ASP A 36 -2.86 11.16 0.99
C ASP A 36 -4.00 12.17 0.91
N HIS A 37 -4.13 12.95 1.99
CA HIS A 37 -5.25 13.89 2.20
C HIS A 37 -6.62 13.19 2.16
N GLY A 38 -6.67 11.98 2.71
CA GLY A 38 -7.82 11.08 2.67
C GLY A 38 -7.40 9.66 2.30
N HIS A 39 -8.36 8.73 2.32
CA HIS A 39 -8.13 7.34 1.93
C HIS A 39 -8.38 7.19 0.43
N LYS A 40 -7.36 6.70 -0.29
CA LYS A 40 -7.42 6.39 -1.72
C LYS A 40 -7.01 4.94 -1.94
N THR A 41 -7.62 4.27 -2.90
CA THR A 41 -7.29 2.90 -3.29
C THR A 41 -6.99 2.84 -4.79
N VAL A 42 -6.07 1.96 -5.18
CA VAL A 42 -5.77 1.61 -6.57
C VAL A 42 -5.71 0.08 -6.66
N GLU A 43 -6.41 -0.48 -7.64
CA GLU A 43 -6.24 -1.90 -7.99
C GLU A 43 -4.98 -2.05 -8.84
N ALA A 44 -4.02 -2.85 -8.35
CA ALA A 44 -2.74 -3.06 -9.03
C ALA A 44 -2.70 -4.38 -9.81
N HIS A 45 -3.36 -5.42 -9.32
CA HIS A 45 -3.36 -6.80 -9.86
C HIS A 45 -4.71 -7.47 -9.53
N ASP A 46 -5.04 -8.61 -10.15
CA ASP A 46 -6.18 -9.46 -9.76
C ASP A 46 -5.75 -10.47 -8.68
N GLY A 47 -5.11 -9.94 -7.63
CA GLY A 47 -4.38 -10.70 -6.62
C GLY A 47 -2.91 -10.27 -6.54
N LEU A 48 -2.48 -9.88 -5.34
CA LEU A 48 -1.10 -9.44 -5.09
C LEU A 48 -0.32 -10.53 -4.36
N LEU A 49 0.93 -10.78 -4.80
CA LEU A 49 1.81 -11.77 -4.16
C LEU A 49 2.99 -11.11 -3.43
N CYS A 50 3.43 -9.94 -3.90
CA CYS A 50 4.52 -9.21 -3.28
C CYS A 50 4.41 -7.70 -3.48
N ALA A 51 4.89 -6.95 -2.49
CA ALA A 51 5.07 -5.51 -2.59
C ALA A 51 6.28 -5.07 -1.77
N VAL A 52 7.16 -4.26 -2.37
CA VAL A 52 8.35 -3.71 -1.70
C VAL A 52 8.56 -2.24 -2.08
N PRO A 53 8.95 -1.36 -1.15
CA PRO A 53 9.37 -0.01 -1.51
C PRO A 53 10.59 -0.06 -2.44
N ALA A 54 10.60 0.78 -3.47
CA ALA A 54 11.81 1.04 -4.24
C ALA A 54 12.89 1.62 -3.31
N GLN A 55 14.17 1.39 -3.65
CA GLN A 55 15.29 1.81 -2.81
C GLN A 55 15.38 3.33 -2.61
N ASP A 56 14.84 4.11 -3.53
CA ASP A 56 14.76 5.57 -3.41
C ASP A 56 13.56 6.06 -2.58
N GLY A 57 12.69 5.14 -2.15
CA GLY A 57 11.48 5.43 -1.38
C GLY A 57 10.38 6.16 -2.16
N LYS A 58 10.47 6.25 -3.49
CA LYS A 58 9.54 7.04 -4.32
C LYS A 58 8.43 6.22 -4.96
N ALA A 59 8.58 4.90 -5.00
CA ALA A 59 7.61 3.99 -5.58
C ALA A 59 7.41 2.76 -4.70
N LEU A 60 6.25 2.10 -4.86
CA LEU A 60 6.00 0.75 -4.39
C LEU A 60 6.05 -0.18 -5.60
N LEU A 61 6.98 -1.13 -5.59
CA LEU A 61 7.07 -2.16 -6.61
C LEU A 61 6.13 -3.31 -6.21
N THR A 62 5.26 -3.74 -7.11
CA THR A 62 4.25 -4.78 -6.86
C THR A 62 4.38 -5.90 -7.89
N GLY A 63 4.03 -7.12 -7.47
CA GLY A 63 3.93 -8.28 -8.35
C GLY A 63 2.75 -9.16 -7.93
N GLY A 64 1.97 -9.60 -8.91
CA GLY A 64 0.70 -10.29 -8.72
C GLY A 64 0.26 -11.02 -9.98
N GLU A 65 -0.98 -11.52 -9.93
CA GLU A 65 -1.67 -12.24 -11.01
C GLU A 65 -2.36 -11.27 -12.00
#